data_AF-A0AAV5TJN1-F1
#
_entry.id   AF-A0AAV5TJN1-F1
#
_cell.length_a   1.000
_cell.length_b   1.000
_cell.length_c   1.000
_cell.angle_alpha   90.00
_cell.angle_beta   90.00
_cell.angle_gamma   90.00
#
_symmetry.space_group_name_H-M   'P 1'
#
loop_
_entity.id
_entity.type
_entity.pdbx_description
1 polymer ?
#
loop_
_entity_poly.entity_id
_entity_poly.type
_entity_poly.pdbx_seq_one_letter_code
_entity_poly.pdbx_strand_id
1 'polypeptide(L)'
;LQLLSMLRDTNKSMSARTRNTHESLAKALTIHAVLPIFVGDVMAVLIGAQSLCDYHSVTIEGLIHDFAVLPALVNPFLILYFVRPYRM
;
A
#
# COMPACT_ATOMS: atom_id res chain seq x y z
N LEU A 1 -37.88 -1.80 -19.80
CA LEU A 1 -36.96 -0.87 -20.50
C LEU A 1 -36.42 0.25 -19.60
N GLN A 2 -37.17 0.74 -18.60
CA GLN A 2 -36.70 1.79 -17.66
C GLN A 2 -35.48 1.41 -16.80
N LEU A 3 -35.32 0.13 -16.43
CA LEU A 3 -34.14 -0.33 -15.68
C LEU A 3 -32.84 -0.24 -16.50
N LEU A 4 -32.91 -0.50 -17.81
CA LEU A 4 -31.76 -0.40 -18.71
C LEU A 4 -31.37 1.07 -18.97
N SER A 5 -32.33 1.99 -19.00
CA SER A 5 -32.04 3.43 -19.10
C SER A 5 -31.45 3.97 -17.80
N MET A 6 -31.96 3.55 -16.63
CA MET A 6 -31.38 3.91 -15.32
C MET A 6 -29.96 3.38 -15.15
N LEU A 7 -29.67 2.13 -15.56
CA LEU A 7 -28.31 1.59 -15.54
C LEU A 7 -27.41 2.33 -16.52
N ARG A 8 -27.90 2.69 -17.71
CA ARG A 8 -27.14 3.45 -18.71
C ARG A 8 -26.86 4.89 -18.26
N ASP A 9 -27.80 5.53 -17.56
CA ASP A 9 -27.62 6.87 -17.00
C ASP A 9 -26.74 6.86 -15.75
N THR A 10 -26.79 5.82 -14.93
CA THR A 10 -25.85 5.62 -13.81
C THR A 10 -24.44 5.30 -14.32
N ASN A 11 -24.32 4.56 -15.41
CA ASN A 11 -23.03 4.29 -16.06
C ASN A 11 -22.46 5.54 -16.77
N LYS A 12 -23.34 6.45 -17.25
CA LYS A 12 -22.93 7.80 -17.70
C LYS A 12 -22.67 8.78 -16.55
N SER A 13 -23.31 8.60 -15.38
CA SER A 13 -23.17 9.47 -14.21
C SER A 13 -22.15 8.98 -13.18
N MET A 14 -21.52 7.82 -13.40
CA MET A 14 -20.19 7.55 -12.86
C MET A 14 -19.19 8.45 -13.56
N SER A 15 -19.18 9.69 -13.09
CA SER A 15 -18.22 10.73 -13.42
C SER A 15 -16.81 10.13 -13.39
N ALA A 16 -15.96 10.53 -14.35
CA ALA A 16 -14.52 10.25 -14.32
C ALA A 16 -13.87 10.49 -12.94
N ARG A 17 -14.50 11.35 -12.13
CA ARG A 17 -14.21 11.67 -10.75
C ARG A 17 -14.33 10.49 -9.76
N THR A 18 -15.22 9.52 -9.97
CA THR A 18 -15.38 8.31 -9.12
C THR A 18 -14.43 7.19 -9.55
N ARG A 19 -14.17 7.08 -10.87
CA ARG A 19 -13.22 6.13 -11.44
C ARG A 19 -11.78 6.42 -11.01
N ASN A 20 -11.36 7.69 -11.01
CA ASN A 20 -10.04 8.10 -10.50
C ASN A 20 -9.85 7.79 -9.02
N THR A 21 -10.88 7.96 -8.18
CA THR A 21 -10.81 7.57 -6.76
C THR A 21 -10.76 6.06 -6.56
N HIS A 22 -11.36 5.26 -7.45
CA HIS A 22 -11.24 3.81 -7.40
C HIS A 22 -9.86 3.32 -7.87
N GLU A 23 -9.31 3.91 -8.94
CA GLU A 23 -7.96 3.60 -9.42
C GLU A 23 -6.90 3.96 -8.37
N SER A 24 -7.03 5.11 -7.70
CA SER A 24 -6.11 5.45 -6.61
C SER A 24 -6.22 4.43 -5.47
N LEU A 25 -7.39 3.86 -5.19
CA LEU A 25 -7.67 3.01 -4.02
C LEU A 25 -7.11 1.63 -4.29
N ALA A 26 -7.29 1.15 -5.52
CA ALA A 26 -6.64 -0.04 -6.01
C ALA A 26 -5.11 0.10 -5.97
N LYS A 27 -4.56 1.26 -6.35
CA LYS A 27 -3.11 1.54 -6.29
C LYS A 27 -2.59 1.60 -4.84
N ALA A 28 -3.37 2.20 -3.95
CA ALA A 28 -3.10 2.27 -2.52
C ALA A 28 -3.11 0.88 -1.86
N LEU A 29 -4.13 0.07 -2.15
CA LEU A 29 -4.25 -1.30 -1.66
C LEU A 29 -3.14 -2.19 -2.21
N THR A 30 -2.76 -2.05 -3.49
CA THR A 30 -1.66 -2.83 -4.06
C THR A 30 -0.33 -2.45 -3.40
N ILE A 31 -0.07 -1.16 -3.14
CA ILE A 31 1.10 -0.74 -2.36
C ILE A 31 1.03 -1.34 -0.95
N HIS A 32 -0.11 -1.21 -0.25
CA HIS A 32 -0.31 -1.78 1.10
C HIS A 32 -0.20 -3.30 1.15
N ALA A 33 -0.52 -4.02 0.08
CA ALA A 33 -0.42 -5.47 0.02
C ALA A 33 1.01 -5.92 -0.30
N VAL A 34 1.71 -5.21 -1.20
CA VAL A 34 3.06 -5.55 -1.62
C VAL A 34 4.11 -5.15 -0.58
N LEU A 35 3.91 -4.03 0.13
CA LEU A 35 4.85 -3.55 1.15
C LEU A 35 5.13 -4.58 2.28
N PRO A 36 4.12 -5.15 2.97
CA PRO A 36 4.35 -6.10 4.04
C PRO A 36 4.88 -7.44 3.52
N ILE A 37 4.55 -7.83 2.29
CA ILE A 37 5.16 -9.02 1.65
C ILE A 37 6.65 -8.79 1.46
N PHE A 38 7.04 -7.64 0.92
CA PHE A 38 8.45 -7.29 0.70
C PHE A 38 9.22 -7.16 2.02
N VAL A 39 8.67 -6.44 3.01
CA VAL A 39 9.30 -6.29 4.32
C VAL A 39 9.40 -7.63 5.03
N GLY A 40 8.35 -8.45 5.00
CA GLY A 40 8.35 -9.77 5.61
C GLY A 40 9.40 -10.71 5.02
N ASP A 41 9.57 -10.69 3.70
CA ASP A 41 10.58 -11.50 3.00
C ASP A 41 12.01 -11.08 3.38
N VAL A 42 12.31 -9.78 3.34
CA VAL A 42 13.62 -9.25 3.74
C VAL A 42 13.92 -9.58 5.20
N MET A 43 12.95 -9.40 6.09
CA MET A 43 13.07 -9.75 7.50
C MET A 43 13.35 -11.24 7.70
N ALA A 44 12.64 -12.12 6.99
CA ALA A 44 12.83 -13.56 7.08
C ALA A 44 14.23 -13.99 6.62
N VAL A 45 14.75 -13.39 5.55
CA VAL A 45 16.12 -13.63 5.06
C VAL A 45 17.15 -13.16 6.09
N LEU A 46 16.97 -11.97 6.69
CA LEU A 46 17.91 -11.44 7.68
C LEU A 46 17.92 -12.27 8.97
N ILE A 47 16.74 -12.66 9.48
CA ILE A 47 16.62 -13.52 10.65
C ILE A 47 17.20 -14.92 10.35
N GLY A 48 16.94 -15.46 9.17
CA GLY A 48 17.51 -16.73 8.72
C GLY A 48 19.03 -16.67 8.65
N ALA A 49 19.60 -15.60 8.10
CA ALA A 49 21.04 -15.38 8.05
C ALA A 49 21.65 -15.27 9.45
N GLN A 50 21.04 -14.53 10.37
CA GLN A 50 21.50 -14.45 11.76
C GLN A 50 21.43 -15.82 12.45
N SER A 51 20.34 -16.57 12.28
CA SER A 51 20.12 -17.86 12.95
C SER A 51 21.03 -18.96 12.42
N LEU A 52 21.36 -18.94 11.12
CA LEU A 52 22.20 -19.97 10.48
C LEU A 52 23.70 -19.67 10.60
N CYS A 53 24.09 -18.39 10.62
CA CYS A 53 25.49 -17.99 10.71
C CYS A 53 25.94 -17.61 12.12
N ASP A 54 25.06 -17.67 13.13
CA ASP A 54 25.28 -17.21 14.52
C ASP A 54 25.85 -15.77 14.58
N TYR A 55 25.55 -14.97 13.54
CA TYR A 55 26.18 -13.69 13.31
C TYR A 55 25.28 -12.58 13.87
N HIS A 56 25.45 -12.29 15.15
CA HIS A 56 24.70 -11.24 15.82
C HIS A 56 25.39 -9.89 15.60
N SER A 57 24.94 -9.16 14.57
CA SER A 57 25.49 -7.84 14.21
C SER A 57 24.43 -6.76 14.39
N VAL A 58 24.81 -5.71 15.12
CA VAL A 58 24.01 -4.50 15.36
C VAL A 58 23.54 -3.85 14.05
N THR A 59 24.31 -3.99 12.97
CA THR A 59 23.95 -3.47 11.65
C THR A 59 22.72 -4.15 11.07
N ILE A 60 22.56 -5.46 11.30
CA ILE A 60 21.40 -6.22 10.80
C ILE A 60 20.14 -5.87 11.59
N GLU A 61 20.27 -5.70 12.91
CA GLU A 61 19.15 -5.27 13.77
C GLU A 61 18.68 -3.87 13.43
N GLY A 62 19.61 -2.95 13.16
CA GLY A 62 19.29 -1.60 12.66
C GLY A 62 18.53 -1.65 11.33
N LEU A 63 19.00 -2.48 10.40
CA LEU A 63 18.35 -2.64 9.09
C LEU A 63 16.92 -3.22 9.23
N ILE A 64 16.75 -4.23 10.09
CA ILE A 64 15.44 -4.79 10.45
C ILE A 64 14.51 -3.71 10.98
N HIS A 65 14.99 -2.87 11.90
CA HIS A 65 14.20 -1.79 12.48
C HIS A 65 13.79 -0.76 11.43
N ASP A 66 14.71 -0.34 10.56
CA ASP A 66 14.45 0.62 9.49
C ASP A 66 13.36 0.10 8.53
N PHE A 67 13.43 -1.16 8.12
CA PHE A 67 12.42 -1.77 7.26
C PHE A 67 11.06 -1.94 7.95
N ALA A 68 11.04 -2.18 9.26
CA ALA A 68 9.80 -2.30 10.03
C ALA A 68 9.04 -0.97 10.15
N VAL A 69 9.73 0.18 10.07
CA VAL A 69 9.11 1.52 10.18
C VAL A 69 8.59 2.03 8.82
N LEU A 70 9.10 1.54 7.70
CA LEU A 70 8.66 1.94 6.35
C LEU A 70 7.14 1.81 6.11
N PRO A 71 6.45 0.73 6.51
CA PRO A 71 5.00 0.63 6.38
C PRO A 71 4.22 1.70 7.16
N ALA A 72 4.72 2.07 8.34
CA ALA A 72 4.11 3.13 9.15
C ALA A 72 4.29 4.50 8.48
N LEU A 73 5.40 4.70 7.76
CA LEU A 73 5.65 5.93 6.99
C LEU A 73 4.80 6.00 5.72
N VAL A 74 4.48 4.88 5.09
CA VAL A 74 3.67 4.82 3.86
C VAL A 74 2.18 5.12 4.12
N ASN A 75 1.69 4.82 5.33
CA ASN A 75 0.31 5.11 5.75
C ASN A 75 -0.11 6.60 5.60
N PRO A 76 0.63 7.60 6.12
CA PRO A 76 0.29 9.01 5.94
C PRO A 76 0.39 9.49 4.49
N PHE A 77 1.30 8.94 3.67
CA PHE A 77 1.35 9.25 2.22
C PHE A 77 0.07 8.81 1.50
N LEU A 78 -0.47 7.65 1.89
CA LEU A 78 -1.71 7.13 1.33
C LEU A 78 -2.91 7.95 1.76
N ILE A 79 -2.94 8.38 3.02
CA ILE A 79 -3.96 9.30 3.54
C ILE A 79 -3.91 10.64 2.78
N LEU A 80 -2.72 11.23 2.58
CA LEU A 80 -2.57 12.47 1.81
C LEU A 80 -3.01 12.31 0.34
N TYR A 81 -2.75 11.15 -0.28
CA TYR A 81 -3.17 10.88 -1.65
C TYR A 81 -4.69 10.65 -1.77
N PHE A 82 -5.32 10.07 -0.74
CA PHE A 82 -6.75 9.73 -0.73
C PHE A 82 -7.67 10.83 -0.25
N VAL A 83 -7.23 11.61 0.72
CA VAL A 83 -8.05 12.61 1.40
C VAL A 83 -8.07 13.87 0.55
N ARG A 84 -9.21 14.05 -0.13
CA ARG A 84 -9.48 15.05 -1.17
C ARG A 84 -9.23 16.54 -0.87
N PRO A 85 -9.11 17.06 0.38
CA PRO A 85 -8.72 18.45 0.59
C PRO A 85 -7.23 18.73 0.37
N TYR A 86 -6.37 17.71 0.26
CA TYR A 86 -4.91 17.87 0.27
C TYR A 86 -4.20 17.47 -1.04
N ARG A 87 -4.96 17.35 -2.14
CA ARG A 87 -4.36 17.25 -3.48
C ARG A 87 -3.78 18.63 -3.85
N MET A 88 -2.46 18.81 -3.71
CA MET A 88 -1.74 19.83 -4.47
C MET A 88 -1.66 19.45 -5.95
#